data_AF-A0A0D0QZ35-F1
#
_entry.id   AF-A0A0D0QZ35-F1
#
_cell.length_a   1.000
_cell.length_b   1.000
_cell.length_c   1.000
_cell.angle_alpha   90.00
_cell.angle_beta   90.00
_cell.angle_gamma   90.00
#
_symmetry.space_group_name_H-M   'P 1'
#
loop_
_entity.id
_entity.type
_entity.pdbx_description
1 polymer ?
#
loop_
_entity_poly.entity_id
_entity_poly.type
_entity_poly.pdbx_seq_one_letter_code
_entity_poly.pdbx_strand_id
1 'polypeptide(L)'
;MTYERFASWYDQLMSDAPYNQWCALVERAVSSYQTGKRMLDLGCGTGELALRLAEKGFDVTGVDVSEQMLAIAQMKAQERGVDLSFFQQDMRDFGPFEPFDTIVIFCDSLNYLLQEEDVVATFSRVYDQLKSGGLFLFDVHSLFKIENVFLQHGTFASNDDQVSYIWNCYPGSWPHSVEHELTFFVRLDEGVYERVDEMHVQRTYDVDRYITWLKQAGFRLLHVWADFTEQQPTNESERIFFIAQK
;
A
#
# COMPACT_ATOMS: atom_id res chain seq x y z
N MET A 1 23.23 6.40 6.53
CA MET A 1 23.87 6.21 5.20
C MET A 1 23.49 4.90 4.52
N THR A 2 23.19 3.79 5.22
CA THR A 2 22.79 2.50 4.60
C THR A 2 21.35 2.47 4.07
N TYR A 3 20.39 3.11 4.76
CA TYR A 3 18.97 3.08 4.37
C TYR A 3 18.55 4.08 3.28
N GLU A 4 19.22 5.23 3.15
CA GLU A 4 18.94 6.20 2.05
C GLU A 4 19.17 5.57 0.67
N ARG A 5 20.17 4.68 0.56
CA ARG A 5 20.44 3.91 -0.66
C ARG A 5 19.41 2.81 -0.87
N PHE A 6 19.03 2.09 0.19
CA PHE A 6 18.02 1.04 0.09
C PHE A 6 16.72 1.54 -0.54
N ALA A 7 16.17 2.64 -0.05
CA ALA A 7 14.91 3.13 -0.55
C ALA A 7 15.01 3.70 -2.00
N SER A 8 16.22 4.03 -2.49
CA SER A 8 16.45 4.36 -3.91
C SER A 8 16.37 3.14 -4.84
N TRP A 9 16.67 1.93 -4.32
CA TRP A 9 16.51 0.66 -5.04
C TRP A 9 15.17 0.00 -4.81
N TYR A 10 14.43 0.42 -3.77
CA TYR A 10 13.08 -0.06 -3.51
C TYR A 10 12.17 0.09 -4.74
N ASP A 11 12.26 1.21 -5.46
CA ASP A 11 11.50 1.40 -6.70
C ASP A 11 11.94 0.46 -7.83
N GLN A 12 13.21 0.05 -7.86
CA GLN A 12 13.70 -0.95 -8.81
C GLN A 12 13.20 -2.34 -8.46
N LEU A 13 13.15 -2.69 -7.17
CA LEU A 13 12.54 -3.92 -6.68
C LEU A 13 11.05 -3.99 -7.00
N MET A 14 10.39 -2.82 -6.97
CA MET A 14 8.98 -2.66 -7.28
C MET A 14 8.73 -2.28 -8.75
N SER A 15 9.71 -2.41 -9.66
CA SER A 15 9.55 -1.98 -11.05
C SER A 15 8.42 -2.69 -11.78
N ASP A 16 8.20 -3.96 -11.43
CA ASP A 16 7.14 -4.81 -11.99
C ASP A 16 5.81 -4.66 -11.24
N ALA A 17 5.77 -3.86 -10.18
CA ALA A 17 4.54 -3.61 -9.46
C ALA A 17 3.53 -2.90 -10.39
N PRO A 18 2.27 -3.38 -10.45
CA PRO A 18 1.29 -2.90 -11.42
C PRO A 18 0.69 -1.53 -11.05
N TYR A 19 1.50 -0.50 -10.75
CA TYR A 19 1.07 0.87 -10.38
C TYR A 19 0.05 1.47 -11.34
N ASN A 20 0.16 1.16 -12.64
CA ASN A 20 -0.80 1.60 -13.65
C ASN A 20 -2.21 1.02 -13.42
N GLN A 21 -2.32 -0.21 -12.90
CA GLN A 21 -3.61 -0.84 -12.61
C GLN A 21 -4.27 -0.21 -11.37
N TRP A 22 -3.50 0.12 -10.33
CA TRP A 22 -3.99 0.90 -9.18
C TRP A 22 -4.46 2.30 -9.60
N CYS A 23 -3.67 3.01 -10.42
CA CYS A 23 -4.08 4.31 -10.96
C CYS A 23 -5.40 4.20 -11.76
N ALA A 24 -5.51 3.20 -12.62
CA ALA A 24 -6.71 2.97 -13.41
C ALA A 24 -7.93 2.65 -12.53
N LEU A 25 -7.75 1.90 -11.44
CA LEU A 25 -8.81 1.64 -10.47
C LEU A 25 -9.31 2.94 -9.82
N VAL A 26 -8.39 3.81 -9.40
CA VAL A 26 -8.72 5.13 -8.82
C VAL A 26 -9.47 6.00 -9.82
N GLU A 27 -8.95 6.15 -11.04
CA GLU A 27 -9.58 6.95 -12.09
C GLU A 27 -10.99 6.46 -12.41
N ARG A 28 -11.18 5.13 -12.51
CA ARG A 28 -12.51 4.54 -12.72
C ARG A 28 -13.45 4.83 -11.55
N ALA A 29 -13.02 4.61 -10.31
CA ALA A 29 -13.85 4.83 -9.13
C ALA A 29 -14.25 6.31 -8.99
N VAL A 30 -13.29 7.23 -9.10
CA VAL A 30 -13.53 8.68 -9.04
C VAL A 30 -14.50 9.12 -10.13
N SER A 31 -14.31 8.63 -11.37
CA SER A 31 -15.23 8.94 -12.48
C SER A 31 -16.64 8.38 -12.26
N SER A 32 -16.76 7.17 -11.70
CA SER A 32 -18.04 6.47 -11.56
C SER A 32 -18.91 7.08 -10.44
N TYR A 33 -18.27 7.52 -9.36
CA TYR A 33 -18.94 8.15 -8.22
C TYR A 33 -18.87 9.68 -8.23
N GLN A 34 -18.27 10.27 -9.27
CA GLN A 34 -18.17 11.71 -9.49
C GLN A 34 -17.55 12.46 -8.30
N THR A 35 -16.51 11.88 -7.68
CA THR A 35 -15.78 12.54 -6.60
C THR A 35 -14.82 13.62 -7.12
N GLY A 36 -14.43 14.54 -6.23
CA GLY A 36 -13.42 15.54 -6.54
C GLY A 36 -12.02 14.94 -6.67
N LYS A 37 -11.03 15.82 -6.83
CA LYS A 37 -9.65 15.46 -7.14
C LYS A 37 -8.70 15.46 -5.95
N ARG A 38 -9.14 15.92 -4.77
CA ARG A 38 -8.30 16.02 -3.59
C ARG A 38 -8.15 14.64 -2.96
N MET A 39 -6.95 14.12 -2.93
CA MET A 39 -6.66 12.73 -2.58
C MET A 39 -5.61 12.62 -1.49
N LEU A 40 -5.76 11.61 -0.64
CA LEU A 40 -4.71 11.16 0.27
C LEU A 40 -4.25 9.76 -0.13
N ASP A 41 -2.95 9.59 -0.33
CA ASP A 41 -2.26 8.30 -0.39
C ASP A 41 -1.67 8.00 0.98
N LEU A 42 -2.26 7.05 1.71
CA LEU A 42 -1.95 6.77 3.10
C LEU A 42 -1.17 5.45 3.21
N GLY A 43 0.04 5.52 3.75
CA GLY A 43 1.07 4.48 3.56
C GLY A 43 1.75 4.61 2.19
N CYS A 44 2.05 5.83 1.76
CA CYS A 44 2.50 6.10 0.39
C CYS A 44 3.92 5.60 0.08
N GLY A 45 4.71 5.21 1.07
CA GLY A 45 6.09 4.77 0.92
C GLY A 45 6.94 5.79 0.15
N THR A 46 7.60 5.36 -0.92
CA THR A 46 8.40 6.23 -1.80
C THR A 46 7.53 7.10 -2.71
N GLY A 47 6.20 7.06 -2.62
CA GLY A 47 5.27 7.96 -3.30
C GLY A 47 5.05 7.68 -4.78
N GLU A 48 5.43 6.50 -5.30
CA GLU A 48 5.30 6.19 -6.74
C GLU A 48 3.85 6.29 -7.24
N LEU A 49 2.89 5.81 -6.45
CA LEU A 49 1.48 5.94 -6.77
C LEU A 49 1.02 7.41 -6.73
N ALA A 50 1.32 8.12 -5.64
CA ALA A 50 1.00 9.55 -5.48
C ALA A 50 1.51 10.41 -6.65
N LEU A 51 2.74 10.16 -7.09
CA LEU A 51 3.35 10.82 -8.26
C LEU A 51 2.56 10.59 -9.54
N ARG A 52 2.23 9.33 -9.86
CA ARG A 52 1.47 8.98 -11.07
C ARG A 52 0.06 9.56 -11.05
N LEU A 53 -0.59 9.59 -9.88
CA LEU A 53 -1.91 10.19 -9.74
C LEU A 53 -1.85 11.72 -9.89
N ALA A 54 -0.84 12.38 -9.33
CA ALA A 54 -0.67 13.81 -9.54
C ALA A 54 -0.34 14.18 -11.00
N GLU A 55 0.45 13.37 -11.70
CA GLU A 55 0.67 13.51 -13.16
C GLU A 55 -0.65 13.37 -13.96
N LYS A 56 -1.62 12.61 -13.45
CA LYS A 56 -2.98 12.49 -14.00
C LYS A 56 -3.90 13.65 -13.59
N GLY A 57 -3.38 14.63 -12.85
CA GLY A 57 -4.07 15.85 -12.46
C GLY A 57 -4.96 15.68 -11.24
N PHE A 58 -4.65 14.74 -10.34
CA PHE A 58 -5.17 14.71 -8.98
C PHE A 58 -4.36 15.66 -8.07
N ASP A 59 -5.01 16.18 -7.03
CA ASP A 59 -4.36 16.97 -5.97
C ASP A 59 -4.04 16.03 -4.82
N VAL A 60 -2.82 15.48 -4.80
CA VAL A 60 -2.46 14.35 -3.93
C VAL A 60 -1.61 14.81 -2.76
N THR A 61 -1.97 14.36 -1.57
CA THR A 61 -1.12 14.38 -0.38
C THR A 61 -0.67 12.96 -0.08
N GLY A 62 0.62 12.77 0.24
CA GLY A 62 1.15 11.49 0.71
C GLY A 62 1.40 11.50 2.21
N VAL A 63 1.04 10.42 2.91
CA VAL A 63 1.37 10.19 4.32
C VAL A 63 2.08 8.86 4.46
N ASP A 64 3.18 8.84 5.19
CA ASP A 64 3.89 7.61 5.58
C ASP A 64 4.56 7.79 6.95
N VAL A 65 4.87 6.69 7.63
CA VAL A 65 5.61 6.69 8.91
C VAL A 65 7.12 6.84 8.69
N SER A 66 7.64 6.38 7.55
CA SER A 66 9.06 6.41 7.23
C SER A 66 9.50 7.76 6.67
N GLU A 67 10.21 8.54 7.49
CA GLU A 67 10.88 9.78 7.06
C GLU A 67 11.80 9.54 5.84
N GLN A 68 12.48 8.39 5.80
CA GLN A 68 13.41 8.06 4.73
C GLN A 68 12.71 7.81 3.40
N MET A 69 11.58 7.08 3.41
CA MET A 69 10.78 6.87 2.20
C MET A 69 10.19 8.19 1.69
N LEU A 70 9.71 9.04 2.61
CA LEU A 70 9.18 10.36 2.26
C LEU A 70 10.25 11.30 1.68
N ALA A 71 11.50 11.23 2.14
CA ALA A 71 12.60 11.99 1.55
C ALA A 71 12.81 11.64 0.07
N ILE A 72 12.72 10.36 -0.29
CA ILE A 72 12.81 9.90 -1.68
C ILE A 72 11.57 10.29 -2.48
N ALA A 73 10.38 10.17 -1.90
CA ALA A 73 9.14 10.64 -2.52
C ALA A 73 9.24 12.13 -2.90
N GLN A 74 9.78 12.95 -2.00
CA GLN A 74 9.99 14.37 -2.23
C GLN A 74 11.04 14.64 -3.31
N MET A 75 12.14 13.88 -3.35
CA MET A 75 13.15 13.99 -4.42
C MET A 75 12.55 13.65 -5.79
N LYS A 76 11.82 12.54 -5.90
CA LYS A 76 11.15 12.14 -7.15
C LYS A 76 10.12 13.17 -7.60
N ALA A 77 9.36 13.76 -6.68
CA ALA A 77 8.42 14.83 -7.00
C ALA A 77 9.13 16.04 -7.62
N GLN A 78 10.27 16.46 -7.06
CA GLN A 78 11.09 17.54 -7.61
C GLN A 78 11.64 17.20 -8.99
N GLU A 79 12.16 15.98 -9.18
CA GLU A 79 12.71 15.52 -10.46
C GLU A 79 11.65 15.47 -11.57
N ARG A 80 10.42 15.05 -11.23
CA ARG A 80 9.29 15.00 -12.18
C ARG A 80 8.57 16.34 -12.34
N GLY A 81 8.93 17.35 -11.54
CA GLY A 81 8.29 18.66 -11.56
C GLY A 81 6.82 18.64 -11.12
N VAL A 82 6.47 17.74 -10.21
CA VAL A 82 5.11 17.57 -9.68
C VAL A 82 5.04 18.18 -8.28
N ASP A 83 4.01 18.98 -8.03
CA ASP A 83 3.76 19.58 -6.71
C ASP A 83 2.97 18.60 -5.84
N LEU A 84 3.61 18.07 -4.80
CA LEU A 84 3.07 17.11 -3.85
C LEU A 84 3.48 17.49 -2.44
N SER A 85 2.57 17.31 -1.49
CA SER A 85 2.87 17.45 -0.06
C SER A 85 2.98 16.07 0.58
N PHE A 86 4.08 15.84 1.29
CA PHE A 86 4.33 14.62 2.05
C PHE A 86 4.39 14.92 3.55
N PHE A 87 3.75 14.08 4.36
CA PHE A 87 3.73 14.23 5.82
C PHE A 87 4.10 12.94 6.54
N GLN A 88 5.02 13.04 7.50
CA GLN A 88 5.40 11.91 8.35
C GLN A 88 4.36 11.71 9.45
N GLN A 89 3.44 10.77 9.28
CA GLN A 89 2.38 10.47 10.25
C GLN A 89 2.00 8.99 10.22
N ASP A 90 1.40 8.54 11.32
CA ASP A 90 0.86 7.19 11.45
C ASP A 90 -0.57 7.12 10.89
N MET A 91 -0.89 6.10 10.09
CA MET A 91 -2.23 5.93 9.50
C MET A 91 -3.34 5.75 10.54
N ARG A 92 -3.00 5.38 11.77
CA ARG A 92 -3.93 5.24 12.89
C ARG A 92 -4.35 6.60 13.47
N ASP A 93 -3.53 7.64 13.29
CA ASP A 93 -3.76 8.98 13.87
C ASP A 93 -3.10 10.10 13.03
N PHE A 94 -3.51 10.23 11.75
CA PHE A 94 -2.98 11.25 10.84
C PHE A 94 -3.85 12.53 10.81
N GLY A 95 -3.31 13.67 10.39
CA GLY A 95 -4.00 14.96 10.34
C GLY A 95 -3.83 15.83 11.60
N PRO A 96 -4.66 16.87 11.79
CA PRO A 96 -5.80 17.23 10.95
C PRO A 96 -5.39 17.77 9.58
N PHE A 97 -6.15 17.42 8.55
CA PHE A 97 -6.07 17.99 7.22
C PHE A 97 -7.44 18.60 6.85
N GLU A 98 -7.49 19.38 5.76
CA GLU A 98 -8.78 19.65 5.13
C GLU A 98 -9.33 18.36 4.50
N PRO A 99 -10.65 18.08 4.59
CA PRO A 99 -11.21 16.80 4.17
C PRO A 99 -10.94 16.46 2.70
N PHE A 100 -10.66 15.18 2.43
CA PHE A 100 -10.35 14.63 1.12
C PHE A 100 -11.60 14.14 0.38
N ASP A 101 -11.54 14.16 -0.96
CA ASP A 101 -12.55 13.54 -1.82
C ASP A 101 -12.35 12.02 -1.92
N THR A 102 -11.10 11.56 -1.83
CA THR A 102 -10.74 10.15 -1.88
C THR A 102 -9.52 9.89 -1.01
N ILE A 103 -9.53 8.80 -0.23
CA ILE A 103 -8.36 8.30 0.51
C ILE A 103 -8.07 6.89 0.00
N VAL A 104 -6.79 6.60 -0.28
CA VAL A 104 -6.34 5.28 -0.71
C VAL A 104 -5.31 4.71 0.26
N ILE A 105 -5.36 3.39 0.50
CA ILE A 105 -4.29 2.61 1.17
C ILE A 105 -4.00 1.40 0.28
N PHE A 106 -3.01 1.51 -0.59
CA PHE A 106 -2.71 0.46 -1.56
C PHE A 106 -1.39 -0.25 -1.31
N CYS A 107 -1.14 -1.28 -2.13
CA CYS A 107 0.04 -2.12 -2.07
C CYS A 107 0.15 -2.81 -0.71
N ASP A 108 -0.97 -3.37 -0.22
CA ASP A 108 -1.05 -4.08 1.05
C ASP A 108 -0.53 -3.32 2.28
N SER A 109 -0.42 -1.98 2.20
CA SER A 109 0.08 -1.14 3.31
C SER A 109 -0.74 -1.30 4.58
N LEU A 110 -2.04 -1.59 4.46
CA LEU A 110 -2.91 -1.85 5.62
C LEU A 110 -2.51 -3.14 6.37
N ASN A 111 -1.90 -4.13 5.68
CA ASN A 111 -1.50 -5.39 6.29
C ASN A 111 -0.32 -5.26 7.27
N TYR A 112 0.36 -4.11 7.33
CA TYR A 112 1.36 -3.83 8.37
C TYR A 112 0.72 -3.54 9.74
N LEU A 113 -0.60 -3.34 9.81
CA LEU A 113 -1.33 -3.26 11.08
C LEU A 113 -1.61 -4.66 11.62
N LEU A 114 -0.96 -5.01 12.72
CA LEU A 114 -1.00 -6.38 13.27
C LEU A 114 -2.18 -6.63 14.21
N GLN A 115 -2.79 -5.58 14.75
CA GLN A 115 -3.90 -5.67 15.71
C GLN A 115 -5.20 -5.19 15.08
N GLU A 116 -6.33 -5.78 15.49
CA GLU A 116 -7.65 -5.42 14.97
C GLU A 116 -8.01 -3.97 15.33
N GLU A 117 -7.61 -3.53 16.52
CA GLU A 117 -7.85 -2.18 17.04
C GLU A 117 -7.15 -1.12 16.19
N ASP A 118 -5.98 -1.43 15.65
CA ASP A 118 -5.21 -0.53 14.78
C ASP A 118 -5.94 -0.34 13.43
N VAL A 119 -6.52 -1.40 12.86
CA VAL A 119 -7.33 -1.32 11.63
C VAL A 119 -8.61 -0.52 11.86
N VAL A 120 -9.29 -0.76 12.99
CA VAL A 120 -10.50 -0.01 13.36
C VAL A 120 -10.20 1.48 13.58
N ALA A 121 -9.10 1.81 14.27
CA ALA A 121 -8.66 3.19 14.47
C ALA A 121 -8.37 3.88 13.13
N THR A 122 -7.65 3.20 12.23
CA THR A 122 -7.35 3.68 10.89
C THR A 122 -8.63 3.96 10.10
N PHE A 123 -9.59 3.02 10.08
CA PHE A 123 -10.85 3.21 9.35
C PHE A 123 -11.68 4.36 9.92
N SER A 124 -11.75 4.49 11.25
CA SER A 124 -12.41 5.63 11.89
C SER A 124 -11.75 6.94 11.47
N ARG A 125 -10.41 6.98 11.43
CA ARG A 125 -9.69 8.20 11.07
C ARG A 125 -9.84 8.57 9.60
N VAL A 126 -9.81 7.59 8.71
CA VAL A 126 -10.11 7.75 7.28
C VAL A 126 -11.53 8.29 7.10
N TYR A 127 -12.52 7.73 7.83
CA TYR A 127 -13.89 8.24 7.80
C TYR A 127 -13.93 9.71 8.18
N ASP A 128 -13.29 10.12 9.29
CA ASP A 128 -13.28 11.51 9.75
C ASP A 128 -12.66 12.49 8.74
N GLN A 129 -11.61 12.07 8.04
CA GLN A 129 -10.87 12.89 7.06
C GLN A 129 -11.49 12.90 5.66
N LEU A 130 -12.57 12.16 5.42
CA LEU A 130 -13.31 12.20 4.16
C LEU A 130 -14.42 13.26 4.17
N LYS A 131 -14.65 13.89 3.02
CA LYS A 131 -15.88 14.63 2.74
C LYS A 131 -17.08 13.69 2.73
N SER A 132 -18.29 14.24 2.91
CA SER A 132 -19.53 13.48 2.69
C SER A 132 -19.59 12.97 1.25
N GLY A 133 -19.86 11.68 1.05
CA GLY A 133 -19.82 11.04 -0.26
C GLY A 133 -18.41 10.72 -0.78
N GLY A 134 -17.35 11.02 -0.01
CA GLY A 134 -15.97 10.70 -0.36
C GLY A 134 -15.69 9.20 -0.36
N LEU A 135 -14.69 8.78 -1.13
CA LEU A 135 -14.35 7.37 -1.33
C LEU A 135 -13.17 6.93 -0.47
N PHE A 136 -13.24 5.71 0.05
CA PHE A 136 -12.13 4.98 0.64
C PHE A 136 -11.84 3.73 -0.20
N LEU A 137 -10.63 3.64 -0.74
CA LEU A 137 -10.16 2.47 -1.49
C LEU A 137 -8.96 1.88 -0.79
N PHE A 138 -8.93 0.56 -0.65
CA PHE A 138 -7.73 -0.11 -0.16
C PHE A 138 -7.63 -1.52 -0.70
N ASP A 139 -6.42 -2.07 -0.64
CA ASP A 139 -6.18 -3.47 -0.96
C ASP A 139 -5.36 -4.18 0.10
N VAL A 140 -5.59 -5.48 0.23
CA VAL A 140 -4.94 -6.36 1.20
C VAL A 140 -4.63 -7.71 0.57
N HIS A 141 -3.67 -8.43 1.15
CA HIS A 141 -3.49 -9.86 0.87
C HIS A 141 -4.74 -10.64 1.29
N SER A 142 -5.09 -11.65 0.50
CA SER A 142 -6.11 -12.64 0.90
C SER A 142 -5.54 -13.65 1.90
N LEU A 143 -6.42 -14.37 2.60
CA LEU A 143 -6.03 -15.53 3.40
C LEU A 143 -5.34 -16.60 2.53
N PHE A 144 -5.84 -16.82 1.32
CA PHE A 144 -5.25 -17.77 0.37
C PHE A 144 -3.79 -17.43 0.08
N LYS A 145 -3.48 -16.15 -0.18
CA LYS A 145 -2.12 -15.72 -0.47
C LYS A 145 -1.18 -15.92 0.72
N ILE A 146 -1.62 -15.56 1.93
CA ILE A 146 -0.81 -15.80 3.14
C ILE A 146 -0.54 -17.31 3.29
N GLU A 147 -1.58 -18.14 3.25
CA GLU A 147 -1.46 -19.56 3.62
C GLU A 147 -0.84 -20.43 2.52
N ASN A 148 -1.18 -20.19 1.25
CA ASN A 148 -0.85 -21.07 0.13
C ASN A 148 0.20 -20.48 -0.81
N VAL A 149 0.38 -19.17 -0.85
CA VAL A 149 1.44 -18.55 -1.65
C VAL A 149 2.67 -18.32 -0.78
N PHE A 150 2.56 -17.54 0.30
CA PHE A 150 3.71 -17.22 1.13
C PHE A 150 4.18 -18.41 1.98
N LEU A 151 3.31 -18.95 2.83
CA LEU A 151 3.73 -19.96 3.82
C LEU A 151 3.99 -21.34 3.20
N GLN A 152 3.31 -21.69 2.10
CA GLN A 152 3.51 -22.99 1.45
C GLN A 152 4.74 -23.02 0.53
N HIS A 153 5.02 -21.95 -0.22
CA HIS A 153 6.25 -21.89 -1.03
C HIS A 153 7.49 -21.61 -0.18
N GLY A 154 7.36 -20.81 0.89
CA GLY A 154 8.38 -20.58 1.91
C GLY A 154 9.56 -19.70 1.49
N THR A 155 10.06 -19.84 0.27
CA THR A 155 11.19 -19.04 -0.24
C THR A 155 10.95 -18.63 -1.70
N PHE A 156 11.12 -17.34 -1.96
CA PHE A 156 11.16 -16.76 -3.29
C PHE A 156 12.58 -16.20 -3.52
N ALA A 157 13.10 -16.36 -4.73
CA ALA A 157 14.38 -15.78 -5.09
C ALA A 157 14.35 -15.33 -6.54
N SER A 158 14.98 -14.18 -6.80
CA SER A 158 15.24 -13.69 -8.14
C SER A 158 16.69 -13.27 -8.26
N ASN A 159 17.23 -13.40 -9.47
CA ASN A 159 18.58 -12.97 -9.80
C ASN A 159 18.52 -12.10 -11.06
N ASP A 160 18.47 -10.79 -10.85
CA ASP A 160 18.51 -9.78 -11.91
C ASP A 160 19.90 -9.11 -11.97
N ASP A 161 20.18 -8.38 -13.04
CA ASP A 161 21.47 -7.73 -13.32
C ASP A 161 21.82 -6.64 -12.30
N GLN A 162 20.81 -5.95 -11.76
CA GLN A 162 20.97 -4.85 -10.82
C GLN A 162 20.71 -5.26 -9.37
N VAL A 163 19.65 -6.06 -9.14
CA VAL A 163 19.26 -6.48 -7.80
C VAL A 163 18.85 -7.95 -7.80
N SER A 164 19.49 -8.73 -6.94
CA SER A 164 19.05 -10.09 -6.62
C SER A 164 18.41 -10.08 -5.23
N TYR A 165 17.44 -10.96 -4.98
CA TYR A 165 16.86 -11.09 -3.65
C TYR A 165 16.61 -12.55 -3.26
N ILE A 166 16.63 -12.78 -1.96
CA ILE A 166 16.15 -13.99 -1.30
C ILE A 166 15.09 -13.52 -0.32
N TRP A 167 13.87 -14.01 -0.47
CA TRP A 167 12.72 -13.66 0.34
C TRP A 167 12.16 -14.92 0.98
N ASN A 168 12.40 -15.06 2.28
CA ASN A 168 11.83 -16.15 3.07
C ASN A 168 10.56 -15.67 3.78
N CYS A 169 9.56 -16.54 3.78
CA CYS A 169 8.27 -16.32 4.41
C CYS A 169 8.05 -17.36 5.52
N TYR A 170 7.85 -16.89 6.74
CA TYR A 170 7.61 -17.72 7.91
C TYR A 170 6.24 -17.41 8.52
N PRO A 171 5.59 -18.39 9.18
CA PRO A 171 4.37 -18.11 9.93
C PRO A 171 4.66 -17.07 11.02
N GLY A 172 3.89 -16.00 11.04
CA GLY A 172 4.02 -14.99 12.09
C GLY A 172 3.37 -15.40 13.41
N SER A 173 3.55 -14.55 14.42
CA SER A 173 3.04 -14.79 15.78
C SER A 173 1.50 -14.73 15.91
N TRP A 174 0.79 -14.21 14.89
CA TRP A 174 -0.67 -14.08 14.88
C TRP A 174 -1.33 -14.99 13.84
N PRO A 175 -2.61 -15.37 14.01
CA PRO A 175 -3.37 -16.02 12.95
C PRO A 175 -3.36 -15.19 11.67
N HIS A 176 -3.13 -15.86 10.54
CA HIS A 176 -3.07 -15.25 9.20
C HIS A 176 -2.03 -14.12 9.10
N SER A 177 -0.92 -14.27 9.81
CA SER A 177 0.25 -13.40 9.70
C SER A 177 1.46 -14.13 9.12
N VAL A 178 2.32 -13.35 8.50
CA VAL A 178 3.55 -13.79 7.85
C VAL A 178 4.69 -12.86 8.25
N GLU A 179 5.83 -13.45 8.55
CA GLU A 179 7.11 -12.78 8.73
C GLU A 179 7.91 -12.96 7.44
N HIS A 180 8.27 -11.83 6.82
CA HIS A 180 9.07 -11.77 5.60
C HIS A 180 10.49 -11.38 5.97
N GLU A 181 11.43 -12.30 5.79
CA GLU A 181 12.86 -12.02 5.85
C GLU A 181 13.37 -11.81 4.42
N LEU A 182 13.73 -10.58 4.08
CA LEU A 182 14.26 -10.23 2.77
C LEU A 182 15.75 -9.93 2.88
N THR A 183 16.54 -10.61 2.06
CA THR A 183 17.93 -10.27 1.80
C THR A 183 18.07 -9.83 0.36
N PHE A 184 18.50 -8.59 0.16
CA PHE A 184 18.80 -8.01 -1.13
C PHE A 184 20.31 -7.96 -1.35
N PHE A 185 20.73 -8.24 -2.58
CA PHE A 185 22.09 -8.02 -3.06
C PHE A 185 22.02 -7.01 -4.19
N VAL A 186 22.40 -5.77 -3.89
CA VAL A 186 22.34 -4.67 -4.85
C VAL A 186 23.71 -4.42 -5.44
N ARG A 187 23.81 -4.47 -6.76
CA ARG A 187 25.07 -4.24 -7.46
C ARG A 187 25.45 -2.76 -7.40
N LEU A 188 26.61 -2.45 -6.82
CA LEU A 188 27.15 -1.08 -6.78
C LEU A 188 28.11 -0.80 -7.92
N ASP A 189 28.91 -1.80 -8.28
CA ASP A 189 29.93 -1.73 -9.32
C ASP A 189 30.22 -3.14 -9.87
N GLU A 190 31.17 -3.27 -10.80
CA GLU A 190 31.62 -4.56 -11.32
C GLU A 190 32.13 -5.48 -10.20
N GLY A 191 31.38 -6.56 -9.95
CA GLY A 191 31.71 -7.56 -8.94
C GLY A 191 31.48 -7.15 -7.48
N VAL A 192 30.93 -5.95 -7.21
CA VAL A 192 30.68 -5.44 -5.86
C VAL A 192 29.18 -5.33 -5.60
N TYR A 193 28.74 -5.99 -4.52
CA TYR A 193 27.36 -5.98 -4.08
C TYR A 193 27.25 -5.47 -2.65
N GLU A 194 26.23 -4.65 -2.39
CA GLU A 194 25.78 -4.30 -1.05
C GLU A 194 24.68 -5.28 -0.63
N ARG A 195 24.85 -5.87 0.56
CA ARG A 195 23.82 -6.70 1.18
C ARG A 195 22.93 -5.83 2.05
N VAL A 196 21.63 -5.92 1.86
CA VAL A 196 20.63 -5.29 2.73
C VAL A 196 19.68 -6.36 3.25
N ASP A 197 19.48 -6.39 4.56
CA ASP A 197 18.53 -7.30 5.20
C ASP A 197 17.37 -6.49 5.78
N GLU A 198 16.15 -6.92 5.48
CA GLU A 198 14.91 -6.35 6.01
C GLU A 198 14.02 -7.43 6.62
N MET A 199 13.24 -7.03 7.61
CA MET A 199 12.22 -7.89 8.22
C MET A 199 10.90 -7.13 8.26
N HIS A 200 9.89 -7.73 7.65
CA HIS A 200 8.54 -7.18 7.57
C HIS A 200 7.56 -8.18 8.17
N VAL A 201 6.59 -7.69 8.93
CA VAL A 201 5.51 -8.52 9.47
C VAL A 201 4.22 -7.99 8.92
N GLN A 202 3.47 -8.87 8.26
CA GLN A 202 2.17 -8.53 7.71
C GLN A 202 1.11 -9.49 8.26
N ARG A 203 -0.10 -8.98 8.43
CA ARG A 203 -1.27 -9.74 8.86
C ARG A 203 -2.45 -9.36 8.00
N THR A 204 -3.25 -10.35 7.63
CA THR A 204 -4.56 -10.10 7.02
C THR A 204 -5.67 -10.82 7.77
N TYR A 205 -6.89 -10.58 7.31
CA TYR A 205 -8.11 -11.10 7.91
C TYR A 205 -9.04 -11.58 6.79
N ASP A 206 -10.09 -12.31 7.16
CA ASP A 206 -11.15 -12.66 6.24
C ASP A 206 -11.86 -11.40 5.71
N VAL A 207 -12.47 -11.52 4.52
CA VAL A 207 -13.17 -10.40 3.87
C VAL A 207 -14.31 -9.86 4.72
N ASP A 208 -15.07 -10.73 5.40
CA ASP A 208 -16.22 -10.34 6.21
C ASP A 208 -15.81 -9.50 7.42
N ARG A 209 -14.60 -9.73 7.96
CA ARG A 209 -14.00 -8.93 9.02
C ARG A 209 -13.77 -7.48 8.59
N TYR A 210 -13.13 -7.26 7.43
CA TYR A 210 -12.94 -5.92 6.88
C TYR A 210 -14.28 -5.23 6.59
N ILE A 211 -15.26 -5.95 6.03
CA ILE A 211 -16.62 -5.42 5.81
C ILE A 211 -17.25 -4.98 7.12
N THR A 212 -17.07 -5.75 8.19
CA THR A 212 -17.60 -5.43 9.52
C THR A 212 -16.98 -4.15 10.06
N TRP A 213 -15.65 -4.00 10.00
CA TRP A 213 -14.96 -2.78 10.46
C TRP A 213 -15.33 -1.55 9.64
N LEU A 214 -15.46 -1.68 8.31
CA LEU A 214 -15.94 -0.59 7.46
C LEU A 214 -17.33 -0.10 7.90
N LYS A 215 -18.26 -1.03 8.13
CA LYS A 215 -19.61 -0.70 8.62
C LYS A 215 -19.58 -0.04 10.01
N GLN A 216 -18.73 -0.53 10.91
CA GLN A 216 -18.57 0.04 12.25
C GLN A 216 -18.04 1.48 12.22
N ALA A 217 -17.11 1.76 11.31
CA ALA A 217 -16.59 3.12 11.07
C ALA A 217 -17.60 4.05 10.37
N GLY A 218 -18.73 3.51 9.87
CA GLY A 218 -19.80 4.28 9.24
C GLY A 218 -19.79 4.26 7.71
N PHE A 219 -18.90 3.49 7.07
CA PHE A 219 -18.86 3.39 5.62
C PHE A 219 -19.99 2.56 5.03
N ARG A 220 -20.46 2.99 3.86
CA ARG A 220 -21.22 2.14 2.93
C ARG A 220 -20.26 1.40 2.01
N LEU A 221 -20.22 0.08 2.13
CA LEU A 221 -19.48 -0.77 1.19
C LEU A 221 -20.13 -0.71 -0.20
N LEU A 222 -19.32 -0.42 -1.22
CA LEU A 222 -19.75 -0.37 -2.62
C LEU A 222 -19.38 -1.67 -3.34
N HIS A 223 -18.09 -2.05 -3.26
CA HIS A 223 -17.56 -3.21 -3.96
C HIS A 223 -16.48 -3.92 -3.14
N VAL A 224 -16.43 -5.24 -3.33
CA VAL A 224 -15.28 -6.08 -2.98
C VAL A 224 -14.87 -6.81 -4.25
N TRP A 225 -13.65 -6.57 -4.67
CA TRP A 225 -13.09 -7.09 -5.91
C TRP A 225 -11.78 -7.82 -5.66
N ALA A 226 -11.27 -8.53 -6.66
CA ALA A 226 -10.01 -9.25 -6.55
C ALA A 226 -9.13 -9.13 -7.78
N ASP A 227 -7.81 -9.18 -7.54
CA ASP A 227 -6.77 -9.37 -8.56
C ASP A 227 -6.85 -8.38 -9.73
N PHE A 228 -7.18 -7.11 -9.43
CA PHE A 228 -7.40 -6.01 -10.38
C PHE A 228 -8.55 -6.22 -11.38
N THR A 229 -9.41 -7.21 -11.13
CA THR A 229 -10.64 -7.46 -11.90
C THR A 229 -11.85 -6.86 -11.19
N GLU A 230 -12.94 -6.58 -11.91
CA GLU A 230 -14.21 -6.14 -11.32
C GLU A 230 -15.09 -7.33 -10.89
N GLN A 231 -14.46 -8.44 -10.51
CA GLN A 231 -15.11 -9.68 -10.07
C GLN A 231 -14.98 -9.86 -8.56
N GLN A 232 -15.96 -10.54 -7.96
CA GLN A 232 -15.89 -10.89 -6.55
C GLN A 232 -14.72 -11.83 -6.27
N PRO A 233 -14.09 -11.75 -5.08
CA PRO A 233 -13.06 -12.67 -4.67
C PRO A 233 -13.48 -14.14 -4.78
N THR A 234 -12.57 -14.97 -5.25
CA THR A 234 -12.69 -16.43 -5.19
C THR A 234 -11.83 -16.97 -4.05
N ASN A 235 -11.91 -18.29 -3.80
CA ASN A 235 -11.07 -18.94 -2.79
C ASN A 235 -9.57 -18.95 -3.14
N GLU A 236 -9.21 -18.65 -4.38
CA GLU A 236 -7.83 -18.61 -4.89
C GLU A 236 -7.35 -17.19 -5.20
N SER A 237 -8.21 -16.19 -4.99
CA SER A 237 -7.83 -14.79 -5.21
C SER A 237 -6.70 -14.39 -4.28
N GLU A 238 -5.74 -13.61 -4.76
CA GLU A 238 -4.52 -13.29 -4.02
C GLU A 238 -4.57 -11.89 -3.38
N ARG A 239 -5.15 -10.93 -4.07
CA ARG A 239 -5.27 -9.54 -3.60
C ARG A 239 -6.73 -9.10 -3.63
N ILE A 240 -7.22 -8.62 -2.49
CA ILE A 240 -8.60 -8.19 -2.31
C ILE A 240 -8.64 -6.68 -2.29
N PHE A 241 -9.54 -6.09 -3.07
CA PHE A 241 -9.77 -4.67 -3.17
C PHE A 241 -11.12 -4.32 -2.56
N PHE A 242 -11.15 -3.26 -1.77
CA PHE A 242 -12.35 -2.72 -1.15
C PHE A 242 -12.59 -1.31 -1.67
N ILE A 243 -13.84 -1.02 -2.02
CA ILE A 243 -14.30 0.33 -2.35
C ILE A 243 -15.47 0.64 -1.44
N ALA A 244 -15.33 1.69 -0.65
CA ALA A 244 -16.32 2.13 0.32
C ALA A 244 -16.55 3.64 0.20
N GLN A 245 -17.71 4.10 0.67
CA GLN A 245 -18.09 5.51 0.64
C GLN A 245 -18.56 5.99 2.01
N LYS A 246 -18.19 7.22 2.36
CA LYS A 246 -18.67 7.93 3.55
C LYS A 246 -20.10 8.42 3.39
#